data_AF-A0A2Z6QUI5-F1
#
_entry.id   AF-A0A2Z6QUI5-F1
#
_cell.length_a   1.000
_cell.length_b   1.000
_cell.length_c   1.000
_cell.angle_alpha   90.00
_cell.angle_beta   90.00
_cell.angle_gamma   90.00
#
_symmetry.space_group_name_H-M   'P 1'
#
loop_
_entity.id
_entity.type
_entity.pdbx_description
1 polymer ?
#
loop_
_entity_poly.entity_id
_entity_poly.type
_entity_poly.pdbx_seq_one_letter_code
_entity_poly.pdbx_strand_id
1 'polypeptide(L)'
;MDGKKQKGSGRFGYSDIFILKDIGDNNVSLELKYISLVGLIKNQKNKFGANDLENLDKILEKENEEYLLKRIYTYWSKEHQETKQTTIDEILNNGINQLKSYMNVISKGKPINYSSSGVCDKCIKITKSNPNKLKGFVVLVIGFHRILWRSVEEVISNYTYNKI
;
A
#
# COMPACT_ATOMS: atom_id res chain seq x y z
N MET A 1 -3.94 -4.84 11.39
CA MET A 1 -3.05 -5.72 12.17
C MET A 1 -3.35 -5.55 13.65
N ASP A 2 -3.59 -6.65 14.36
CA ASP A 2 -4.00 -6.59 15.76
C ASP A 2 -3.54 -7.84 16.52
N GLY A 3 -2.61 -7.64 17.46
CA GLY A 3 -2.10 -8.69 18.33
C GLY A 3 -3.17 -9.38 19.19
N LYS A 4 -4.39 -8.81 19.28
CA LYS A 4 -5.52 -9.44 19.98
C LYS A 4 -6.31 -10.42 19.12
N LYS A 5 -6.18 -10.38 17.79
CA LYS A 5 -6.95 -11.24 16.88
C LYS A 5 -6.33 -12.63 16.72
N GLN A 6 -7.13 -13.62 16.33
CA GLN A 6 -6.63 -14.97 16.00
C GLN A 6 -5.80 -14.97 14.71
N LYS A 7 -4.92 -15.96 14.55
CA LYS A 7 -4.13 -16.16 13.33
C LYS A 7 -5.09 -16.36 12.15
N GLY A 8 -4.85 -15.65 11.05
CA GLY A 8 -5.73 -15.66 9.88
C GLY A 8 -6.83 -14.58 9.90
N SER A 9 -7.15 -13.98 11.05
CA SER A 9 -8.22 -12.98 11.19
C SER A 9 -7.70 -11.53 11.14
N GLY A 10 -6.62 -11.26 10.41
CA GLY A 10 -5.98 -9.92 10.36
C GLY A 10 -5.06 -9.62 11.55
N ARG A 11 -4.62 -10.66 12.27
CA ARG A 11 -3.59 -10.56 13.32
C ARG A 11 -2.26 -10.03 12.79
N PHE A 12 -1.81 -10.62 11.69
CA PHE A 12 -0.57 -10.26 10.99
C PHE A 12 -0.88 -9.48 9.71
N GLY A 13 0.15 -8.84 9.18
CA GLY A 13 0.17 -8.13 7.92
C GLY A 13 1.60 -7.72 7.63
N TYR A 14 1.84 -7.20 6.44
CA TYR A 14 3.18 -6.88 5.96
C TYR A 14 3.12 -5.52 5.30
N SER A 15 4.08 -4.66 5.66
CA SER A 15 4.33 -3.45 4.90
C SER A 15 5.05 -3.87 3.63
N ASP A 16 4.68 -3.31 2.47
CA ASP A 16 5.32 -3.69 1.20
C ASP A 16 6.81 -3.34 1.20
N ILE A 17 7.14 -2.10 1.57
CA ILE A 17 8.52 -1.66 1.75
C ILE A 17 8.63 -0.81 3.01
N PHE A 18 9.60 -1.12 3.86
CA PHE A 18 9.99 -0.28 4.99
C PHE A 18 11.46 0.12 4.85
N ILE A 19 11.68 1.39 4.60
CA ILE A 19 13.00 1.99 4.39
C ILE A 19 13.48 2.51 5.75
N LEU A 20 14.54 1.85 6.24
CA LEU A 20 15.25 2.28 7.43
C LEU A 20 16.11 3.50 7.08
N LYS A 21 16.13 4.48 7.97
CA LYS A 21 17.03 5.62 7.81
C LYS A 21 18.48 5.13 7.89
N ASP A 22 19.29 5.49 6.90
CA ASP A 22 20.75 5.34 6.93
C ASP A 22 21.39 6.72 7.11
N ILE A 23 20.95 7.70 6.30
CA ILE A 23 21.30 9.12 6.39
C ILE A 23 20.01 9.95 6.48
N GLY A 24 19.92 10.85 7.48
CA GLY A 24 18.74 11.70 7.74
C GLY A 24 17.87 11.23 8.91
N ASP A 25 16.70 11.87 9.08
CA ASP A 25 15.95 11.77 10.34
C ASP A 25 14.78 10.78 10.35
N ASN A 26 14.30 10.35 9.17
CA ASN A 26 12.98 9.73 9.04
C ASN A 26 13.04 8.33 8.43
N ASN A 27 12.33 7.39 9.04
CA ASN A 27 12.02 6.12 8.39
C ASN A 27 10.84 6.33 7.44
N VAL A 28 10.79 5.56 6.36
CA VAL A 28 9.74 5.67 5.34
C VAL A 28 9.05 4.32 5.16
N SER A 29 7.72 4.33 5.21
CA SER A 29 6.91 3.18 4.84
C SER A 29 6.24 3.42 3.49
N LEU A 30 6.34 2.45 2.58
CA LEU A 30 5.67 2.51 1.28
C LEU A 30 4.61 1.41 1.21
N GLU A 31 3.44 1.79 0.70
CA GLU A 31 2.39 0.87 0.26
C GLU A 31 2.30 0.95 -1.26
N LEU A 32 2.37 -0.20 -1.93
CA LEU A 32 2.41 -0.30 -3.37
C LEU A 32 1.08 -0.86 -3.88
N LYS A 33 0.45 -0.14 -4.80
CA LYS A 33 -0.76 -0.58 -5.50
C LYS A 33 -0.49 -0.65 -7.00
N TYR A 34 -1.03 -1.67 -7.64
CA TYR A 34 -0.92 -1.87 -9.08
C TYR A 34 -2.29 -2.04 -9.72
N ILE A 35 -2.55 -1.26 -10.78
CA ILE A 35 -3.77 -1.33 -11.59
C ILE A 35 -3.38 -1.89 -12.95
N SER A 36 -3.81 -3.11 -13.21
CA SER A 36 -3.58 -3.77 -14.50
C SER A 36 -4.44 -3.16 -15.61
N LEU A 37 -3.88 -3.03 -16.82
CA LEU A 37 -4.64 -2.60 -18.00
C LEU A 37 -5.81 -3.53 -18.31
N VAL A 38 -5.62 -4.83 -18.08
CA VAL A 38 -6.64 -5.87 -18.26
C VAL A 38 -7.88 -5.57 -17.41
N GLY A 39 -7.70 -5.20 -16.14
CA GLY A 39 -8.84 -4.89 -15.28
C GLY A 39 -9.56 -3.59 -15.65
N LEU A 40 -8.88 -2.66 -16.32
CA LEU A 40 -9.48 -1.41 -16.81
C LEU A 40 -10.24 -1.59 -18.13
N ILE A 41 -9.76 -2.44 -19.04
CA ILE A 41 -10.39 -2.63 -20.36
C ILE A 41 -11.56 -3.62 -20.34
N LYS A 42 -11.63 -4.50 -19.34
CA LYS A 42 -12.58 -5.62 -19.29
C LYS A 42 -14.06 -5.20 -19.37
N ASN A 43 -14.42 -4.03 -18.83
CA ASN A 43 -15.79 -3.51 -18.92
C ASN A 43 -16.09 -2.76 -20.22
N GLN A 44 -15.06 -2.44 -21.01
CA GLN A 44 -15.20 -1.67 -22.25
C GLN A 44 -15.25 -2.59 -23.47
N LYS A 45 -14.55 -3.74 -23.41
CA LYS A 45 -14.38 -4.63 -24.55
C LYS A 45 -14.33 -6.10 -24.10
N ASN A 46 -15.15 -6.95 -24.70
CA ASN A 46 -15.20 -8.40 -24.38
C ASN A 46 -14.00 -9.19 -24.91
N LYS A 47 -13.39 -8.74 -26.01
CA LYS A 47 -12.17 -9.35 -26.59
C LYS A 47 -11.15 -8.26 -26.86
N PHE A 48 -9.97 -8.37 -26.27
CA PHE A 48 -8.87 -7.42 -26.45
C PHE A 48 -7.54 -8.16 -26.60
N GLY A 49 -6.62 -7.57 -27.36
CA GLY A 49 -5.27 -8.07 -27.56
C GLY A 49 -4.20 -7.11 -27.05
N ALA A 50 -2.92 -7.43 -27.31
CA ALA A 50 -1.80 -6.60 -26.89
C ALA A 50 -1.88 -5.15 -27.43
N ASN A 51 -2.26 -4.97 -28.70
CA ASN A 51 -2.40 -3.65 -29.31
C ASN A 51 -3.48 -2.79 -28.62
N ASP A 52 -4.56 -3.41 -28.15
CA ASP A 52 -5.60 -2.70 -27.41
C ASP A 52 -5.08 -2.20 -26.05
N LEU A 53 -4.28 -3.03 -25.37
CA LEU A 53 -3.67 -2.67 -24.09
C LEU A 53 -2.61 -1.58 -24.27
N GLU A 54 -1.78 -1.65 -25.31
CA GLU A 54 -0.80 -0.61 -25.63
C GLU A 54 -1.48 0.73 -25.92
N ASN A 55 -2.57 0.71 -26.70
CA ASN A 55 -3.36 1.91 -26.97
C ASN A 55 -4.00 2.48 -25.69
N LEU A 56 -4.56 1.61 -24.83
CA LEU A 56 -5.10 2.04 -23.55
C LEU A 56 -4.01 2.69 -22.67
N ASP A 57 -2.82 2.09 -22.59
CA ASP A 57 -1.72 2.61 -21.78
C ASP A 57 -1.30 4.03 -22.22
N LYS A 58 -1.19 4.26 -23.54
CA LYS A 58 -0.92 5.59 -24.13
C LYS A 58 -2.03 6.61 -23.83
N ILE A 59 -3.28 6.16 -23.73
CA ILE A 59 -4.42 7.02 -23.35
C ILE A 59 -4.30 7.40 -21.87
N LEU A 60 -4.05 6.42 -20.99
CA LEU A 60 -3.94 6.64 -19.55
C LEU A 60 -2.75 7.55 -19.19
N GLU A 61 -1.65 7.45 -19.93
CA GLU A 61 -0.49 8.32 -19.77
C GLU A 61 -0.84 9.81 -19.88
N LYS A 62 -1.75 10.16 -20.79
CA LYS A 62 -2.17 11.55 -21.07
C LYS A 62 -3.44 11.97 -20.34
N GLU A 63 -4.15 11.02 -19.73
CA GLU A 63 -5.39 11.29 -19.04
C GLU A 63 -5.16 12.16 -17.80
N ASN A 64 -6.06 13.10 -17.56
CA ASN A 64 -5.97 13.91 -16.35
C ASN A 64 -6.27 13.03 -15.11
N GLU A 65 -5.72 13.42 -13.96
CA GLU A 65 -5.82 12.60 -12.75
C GLU A 65 -7.26 12.43 -12.25
N GLU A 66 -8.11 13.46 -12.32
CA GLU A 66 -9.49 13.39 -11.82
C GLU A 66 -10.32 12.34 -12.57
N TYR A 67 -10.22 12.30 -13.89
CA TYR A 67 -10.93 11.33 -14.71
C TYR A 67 -10.30 9.93 -14.60
N LEU A 68 -8.97 9.86 -14.49
CA LEU A 68 -8.24 8.63 -14.26
C LEU A 68 -8.70 7.95 -12.95
N LEU A 69 -8.78 8.70 -11.86
CA LEU A 69 -9.22 8.20 -10.55
C LEU A 69 -10.65 7.64 -10.58
N LYS A 70 -11.53 8.21 -11.42
CA LYS A 70 -12.92 7.76 -11.60
C LYS A 70 -13.06 6.51 -12.47
N ARG A 71 -11.99 6.02 -13.12
CA ARG A 71 -12.07 4.81 -13.97
C ARG A 71 -12.49 3.59 -13.17
N ILE A 72 -13.41 2.83 -13.74
CA ILE A 72 -13.84 1.54 -13.19
C ILE A 72 -12.74 0.50 -13.43
N TYR A 73 -12.33 -0.15 -12.36
CA TYR A 73 -11.41 -1.28 -12.38
C TYR A 73 -12.16 -2.55 -11.99
N THR A 74 -11.92 -3.61 -12.76
CA THR A 74 -12.58 -4.90 -12.59
C THR A 74 -11.56 -5.99 -12.27
N TYR A 75 -11.85 -6.79 -11.25
CA TYR A 75 -10.97 -7.88 -10.82
C TYR A 75 -11.77 -9.09 -10.36
N TRP A 76 -11.14 -10.26 -10.39
CA TRP A 76 -11.69 -11.48 -9.82
C TRP A 76 -11.39 -11.53 -8.32
N SER A 77 -12.42 -11.48 -7.48
CA SER A 77 -12.29 -11.66 -6.04
C SER A 77 -12.22 -13.15 -5.72
N LYS A 78 -11.07 -13.62 -5.23
CA LYS A 78 -10.92 -15.02 -4.78
C LYS A 78 -11.79 -15.34 -3.56
N GLU A 79 -11.97 -14.37 -2.67
CA GLU A 79 -12.74 -14.52 -1.43
C GLU A 79 -14.23 -14.76 -1.71
N HIS A 80 -14.81 -13.97 -2.62
CA HIS A 80 -16.23 -14.05 -2.94
C HIS A 80 -16.53 -14.90 -4.19
N GLN A 81 -15.49 -15.41 -4.86
CA GLN A 81 -15.58 -16.19 -6.09
C GLN A 81 -16.41 -15.50 -7.18
N GLU A 82 -16.29 -14.18 -7.29
CA GLU A 82 -17.03 -13.37 -8.25
C GLU A 82 -16.17 -12.24 -8.82
N THR A 83 -16.60 -11.69 -9.94
CA THR A 83 -16.00 -10.48 -10.50
C THR A 83 -16.54 -9.26 -9.78
N LYS A 84 -15.64 -8.44 -9.22
CA LYS A 84 -15.99 -7.18 -8.55
C LYS A 84 -15.52 -5.99 -9.35
N GLN A 85 -16.22 -4.88 -9.16
CA GLN A 85 -15.86 -3.57 -9.71
C GLN A 85 -15.56 -2.60 -8.56
N THR A 86 -14.67 -1.67 -8.80
CA THR A 86 -14.25 -0.59 -7.89
C THR A 86 -13.69 0.55 -8.74
N THR A 87 -13.31 1.67 -8.15
CA THR A 87 -12.59 2.74 -8.85
C THR A 87 -11.11 2.75 -8.51
N ILE A 88 -10.30 3.40 -9.36
CA ILE A 88 -8.89 3.65 -9.04
C ILE A 88 -8.77 4.48 -7.75
N ASP A 89 -9.67 5.46 -7.55
CA ASP A 89 -9.73 6.27 -6.34
C ASP A 89 -9.96 5.44 -5.07
N GLU A 90 -10.94 4.52 -5.09
CA GLU A 90 -11.21 3.63 -3.96
C GLU A 90 -9.99 2.76 -3.62
N ILE A 91 -9.28 2.24 -4.63
CA ILE A 91 -8.06 1.45 -4.42
C ILE A 91 -6.96 2.31 -3.78
N LEU A 92 -6.77 3.54 -4.26
CA LEU A 92 -5.79 4.48 -3.70
C LEU A 92 -6.11 4.82 -2.23
N ASN A 93 -7.37 5.14 -1.94
CA ASN A 93 -7.85 5.46 -0.60
C ASN A 93 -7.74 4.27 0.36
N ASN A 94 -8.02 3.05 -0.12
CA ASN A 94 -7.80 1.84 0.66
C ASN A 94 -6.32 1.62 0.97
N GLY A 95 -5.43 1.88 0.00
CA GLY A 95 -3.98 1.89 0.22
C GLY A 95 -3.55 2.90 1.29
N ILE A 96 -4.09 4.12 1.25
CA ILE A 96 -3.82 5.17 2.25
C ILE A 96 -4.22 4.70 3.66
N ASN A 97 -5.42 4.14 3.79
CA ASN A 97 -5.94 3.65 5.07
C ASN A 97 -5.12 2.47 5.61
N GLN A 98 -4.70 1.56 4.71
CA GLN A 98 -3.84 0.43 5.04
C GLN A 98 -2.47 0.91 5.55
N LEU A 99 -1.84 1.84 4.83
CA LEU A 99 -0.55 2.41 5.22
C LEU A 99 -0.61 3.12 6.57
N LYS A 100 -1.67 3.92 6.82
CA LYS A 100 -1.93 4.54 8.13
C LYS A 100 -2.00 3.49 9.24
N SER A 101 -2.71 2.37 9.00
CA SER A 101 -2.80 1.27 9.96
C SER A 101 -1.43 0.67 10.26
N TYR A 102 -0.60 0.45 9.23
CA TYR A 102 0.75 -0.08 9.40
C TYR A 102 1.66 0.88 10.13
N MET A 103 1.67 2.16 9.78
CA MET A 103 2.48 3.17 10.46
C MET A 103 2.12 3.28 11.95
N ASN A 104 0.84 3.18 12.30
CA ASN A 104 0.36 3.13 13.68
C ASN A 104 0.78 1.87 14.45
N VAL A 105 1.02 0.76 13.76
CA VAL A 105 1.57 -0.47 14.37
C VAL A 105 3.07 -0.38 14.50
N ILE A 106 3.77 0.13 13.47
CA ILE A 106 5.22 0.33 13.48
C ILE A 106 5.60 1.25 14.64
N SER A 107 4.90 2.36 14.83
CA SER A 107 5.20 3.34 15.87
C SER A 107 5.17 2.79 17.31
N LYS A 108 4.52 1.64 17.53
CA LYS A 108 4.48 0.93 18.82
C LYS A 108 5.77 0.18 19.15
N GLY A 109 6.68 0.03 18.19
CA GLY A 109 7.96 -0.66 18.38
C GLY A 109 7.80 -2.18 18.47
N LYS A 110 8.62 -2.84 19.30
CA LYS A 110 8.58 -4.29 19.49
C LYS A 110 7.33 -4.68 20.32
N PRO A 111 6.61 -5.76 19.97
CA PRO A 111 5.53 -6.27 20.82
C PRO A 111 6.08 -6.67 22.19
N ILE A 112 5.37 -6.29 23.26
CA ILE A 112 5.67 -6.60 24.66
C ILE A 112 5.37 -8.08 24.95
N ASN A 113 4.27 -8.57 24.40
CA ASN A 113 3.80 -9.95 24.55
C ASN A 113 3.02 -10.39 23.31
N TYR A 114 2.57 -11.65 23.30
CA TYR A 114 1.82 -12.21 22.18
C TYR A 114 0.56 -11.41 21.84
N SER A 115 -0.14 -10.85 22.83
CA SER A 115 -1.40 -10.11 22.60
C SER A 115 -1.21 -8.64 22.20
N SER A 116 0.04 -8.15 22.17
CA SER A 116 0.37 -6.76 21.83
C SER A 116 0.72 -6.61 20.36
N SER A 117 0.29 -5.51 19.75
CA SER A 117 0.67 -5.15 18.38
C SER A 117 2.01 -4.42 18.36
N GLY A 118 2.85 -4.76 17.39
CA GLY A 118 4.13 -4.11 17.13
C GLY A 118 4.83 -4.78 15.95
N VAL A 119 6.07 -4.37 15.69
CA VAL A 119 6.92 -4.95 14.65
C VAL A 119 7.52 -6.26 15.16
N CYS A 120 7.20 -7.35 14.46
CA CYS A 120 7.72 -8.68 14.73
C CYS A 120 8.59 -9.15 13.56
N ASP A 121 9.77 -8.53 13.41
CA ASP A 121 10.76 -8.88 12.39
C ASP A 121 12.12 -9.09 13.05
N LYS A 122 12.77 -10.22 12.75
CA LYS A 122 14.07 -10.60 13.30
C LYS A 122 15.24 -9.89 12.61
N CYS A 123 15.03 -9.30 11.44
CA CYS A 123 16.04 -8.59 10.66
C CYS A 123 16.18 -7.12 11.09
N ILE A 124 15.29 -6.63 11.96
CA ILE A 124 15.25 -5.24 12.42
C ILE A 124 15.48 -5.20 13.93
N LYS A 125 16.52 -4.49 14.34
CA LYS A 125 16.76 -4.12 15.74
C LYS A 125 15.96 -2.87 16.08
N ILE A 126 15.12 -2.97 17.10
CA ILE A 126 14.27 -1.87 17.57
C ILE A 126 14.72 -1.46 18.97
N THR A 127 15.08 -0.19 19.13
CA THR A 127 15.55 0.38 20.40
C THR A 127 14.74 1.63 20.73
N LYS A 128 14.44 1.86 22.02
CA LYS A 128 13.85 3.14 22.45
C LYS A 128 14.76 4.30 22.06
N SER A 129 14.18 5.41 21.65
CA SER A 129 14.89 6.62 21.27
C SER A 129 14.07 7.86 21.58
N ASN A 130 14.66 9.03 21.33
CA ASN A 130 13.90 10.26 21.23
C ASN A 130 12.82 10.13 20.14
N PRO A 131 11.72 10.90 20.24
CA PRO A 131 10.69 10.95 19.22
C PRO A 131 11.28 11.23 17.84
N ASN A 132 10.89 10.43 16.86
CA ASN A 132 11.23 10.60 15.44
C ASN A 132 9.98 10.44 14.58
N LYS A 133 10.09 10.80 13.31
CA LYS A 133 8.96 10.78 12.38
C LYS A 133 9.05 9.57 11.47
N LEU A 134 7.92 8.89 11.34
CA LEU A 134 7.66 7.91 10.31
C LEU A 134 6.86 8.60 9.21
N LYS A 135 7.44 8.63 8.01
CA LYS A 135 6.76 9.12 6.80
C LYS A 135 6.15 7.95 6.04
N GLY A 136 5.07 8.21 5.32
CA GLY A 136 4.46 7.20 4.48
C GLY A 136 4.03 7.71 3.12
N PHE A 137 4.19 6.88 2.10
CA PHE A 137 3.69 7.15 0.76
C PHE A 137 2.98 5.93 0.20
N VAL A 138 1.83 6.16 -0.41
CA VAL A 138 1.20 5.18 -1.29
C VAL A 138 1.67 5.47 -2.71
N VAL A 139 2.25 4.47 -3.36
CA VAL A 139 2.64 4.54 -4.77
C VAL A 139 1.69 3.65 -5.57
N LEU A 140 0.99 4.26 -6.52
CA LEU A 140 0.00 3.60 -7.36
C LEU A 140 0.49 3.61 -8.80
N VAL A 141 0.81 2.43 -9.32
CA VAL A 141 1.21 2.24 -10.72
C VAL A 141 -0.01 1.79 -11.51
N ILE A 142 -0.29 2.46 -12.61
CA ILE A 142 -1.43 2.21 -13.50
C ILE A 142 -0.86 1.89 -14.89
N GLY A 143 -1.10 0.67 -15.35
CA GLY A 143 -0.47 0.18 -16.57
C GLY A 143 1.05 0.15 -16.46
N PHE A 144 1.76 0.64 -17.46
CA PHE A 144 3.22 0.65 -17.46
C PHE A 144 3.83 2.03 -17.24
N HIS A 145 3.14 3.09 -17.65
CA HIS A 145 3.73 4.44 -17.69
C HIS A 145 3.17 5.39 -16.63
N ARG A 146 1.94 5.20 -16.15
CA ARG A 146 1.30 6.19 -15.27
C ARG A 146 1.52 5.83 -13.80
N ILE A 147 2.15 6.74 -13.06
CA ILE A 147 2.39 6.60 -11.62
C ILE A 147 1.72 7.76 -10.90
N LEU A 148 0.88 7.44 -9.91
CA LEU A 148 0.34 8.39 -8.94
C LEU A 148 0.95 8.09 -7.57
N TRP A 149 1.02 9.10 -6.73
CA TRP A 149 1.42 8.90 -5.34
C TRP A 149 0.68 9.86 -4.40
N ARG A 150 0.57 9.45 -3.14
CA ARG A 150 0.01 10.25 -2.05
C ARG A 150 0.84 10.08 -0.79
N SER A 151 1.19 11.18 -0.14
CA SER A 151 1.73 11.15 1.22
C SER A 151 0.61 10.91 2.23
N VAL A 152 0.91 10.16 3.28
CA VAL A 152 0.05 10.08 4.47
C VAL A 152 0.63 10.92 5.60
N GLU A 153 -0.21 11.24 6.58
CA GLU A 153 0.21 12.01 7.76
C GLU A 153 1.38 11.33 8.49
N GLU A 154 2.34 12.14 8.95
CA GLU A 154 3.50 11.66 9.69
C GLU A 154 3.06 11.06 11.02
N VAL A 155 3.64 9.91 11.40
CA VAL A 155 3.40 9.28 12.70
C VAL A 155 4.64 9.43 13.56
N ILE A 156 4.48 9.91 14.80
CA ILE A 156 5.57 10.00 15.77
C ILE A 156 5.86 8.60 16.34
N SER A 157 7.13 8.22 16.38
CA SER A 157 7.62 6.99 16.99
C SER A 157 8.73 7.29 18.00
N ASN A 158 8.71 6.60 19.14
CA ASN A 158 9.75 6.70 20.17
C ASN A 158 10.78 5.57 20.05
N TYR A 159 10.98 5.08 18.82
CA TYR A 159 11.87 3.95 18.54
C TYR A 159 12.73 4.21 17.32
N THR A 160 13.97 3.74 17.36
CA THR A 160 14.87 3.66 16.21
C THR A 160 14.86 2.23 15.66
N TYR A 161 14.93 2.10 14.35
CA TYR A 161 14.88 0.85 13.61
C TYR A 161 16.17 0.73 12.81
N ASN A 162 16.98 -0.29 13.12
CA ASN A 162 18.26 -0.54 12.46
C ASN A 162 18.26 -1.94 11.87
N LYS A 163 18.94 -2.12 10.74
CA LYS A 163 19.19 -3.45 10.19
C LYS A 163 20.17 -4.20 11.10
N ILE A 164 19.94 -5.50 11.30
CA ILE A 164 20.88 -6.40 11.98
C ILE A 164 21.90 -6.94 10.97
#